data_AF-A0A9D4V1F2-F1
#
_entry.id   AF-A0A9D4V1F2-F1
#
_cell.length_a   1.000
_cell.length_b   1.000
_cell.length_c   1.000
_cell.angle_alpha   90.00
_cell.angle_beta   90.00
_cell.angle_gamma   90.00
#
_symmetry.space_group_name_H-M   'P 1'
#
loop_
_entity.id
_entity.type
_entity.pdbx_description
1 polymer ?
#
loop_
_entity_poly.entity_id
_entity_poly.type
_entity_poly.pdbx_seq_one_letter_code
_entity_poly.pdbx_strand_id
1 'polypeptide(L)'
;MQLQCLNLRDCWRLPEQTLSYIGGLSRLSCLDMQNVNSLTDSSASTFLTGITTLRSLNLSGTGVSDGVLEGLTYGQRLRAWVDQKHITKCAGGTTFSTESSDHTHNLLEQWKPFELVYLRLQNTRVTKAAVPLMLAFGELLFVDVRDTEISGRSLKSLQAKHKLISLPNNAKILARWNSLIVSTLQGSCGCSSLEYSALTAQFRLKEQCDGSTQWEQDGVTRLLLAANRDTSLRSRNGH
;
A
#
# COMPACT_ATOMS: atom_id res chain seq x y z
N MET A 1 -6.37 -0.26 -21.83
CA MET A 1 -6.60 -1.23 -20.73
C MET A 1 -5.99 -0.66 -19.46
N GLN A 2 -6.70 -0.68 -18.32
CA GLN A 2 -6.18 -0.10 -17.09
C GLN A 2 -5.76 -1.19 -16.11
N LEU A 3 -4.54 -1.09 -15.63
CA LEU A 3 -3.93 -2.10 -14.77
C LEU A 3 -4.43 -1.90 -13.33
N GLN A 4 -5.14 -2.89 -12.80
CA GLN A 4 -5.66 -2.87 -11.42
C GLN A 4 -4.79 -3.70 -10.47
N CYS A 5 -4.17 -4.77 -10.98
CA CYS A 5 -3.29 -5.65 -10.23
C CYS A 5 -1.93 -5.72 -10.92
N LEU A 6 -0.87 -5.42 -10.17
CA LEU A 6 0.52 -5.54 -10.60
C LEU A 6 1.24 -6.51 -9.67
N ASN A 7 1.84 -7.55 -10.25
CA ASN A 7 2.66 -8.51 -9.53
C ASN A 7 4.09 -8.45 -10.07
N LEU A 8 5.01 -8.04 -9.20
CA LEU A 8 6.45 -7.96 -9.40
C LEU A 8 7.20 -8.83 -8.38
N ARG A 9 6.53 -9.87 -7.86
CA ARG A 9 7.14 -10.82 -6.93
C ARG A 9 8.39 -11.42 -7.53
N ASP A 10 9.40 -11.57 -6.69
CA ASP A 10 10.70 -12.16 -7.03
C ASP A 10 11.39 -11.45 -8.19
N CYS A 11 11.07 -10.18 -8.47
CA CYS A 11 11.77 -9.36 -9.45
C CYS A 11 12.99 -8.66 -8.80
N TRP A 12 14.01 -9.46 -8.47
CA TRP A 12 15.19 -9.10 -7.69
C TRP A 12 16.11 -8.03 -8.32
N ARG A 13 15.97 -7.74 -9.62
CA ARG A 13 16.85 -6.82 -10.38
C ARG A 13 16.13 -5.63 -11.01
N LEU A 14 15.00 -5.20 -10.45
CA LEU A 14 14.31 -4.02 -10.96
C LEU A 14 15.12 -2.74 -10.66
N PRO A 15 15.42 -1.90 -11.66
CA PRO A 15 16.02 -0.59 -11.42
C PRO A 15 15.09 0.29 -10.59
N GLU A 16 15.64 1.13 -9.72
CA GLU A 16 14.86 2.11 -8.95
C GLU A 16 14.09 3.07 -9.87
N GLN A 17 14.67 3.42 -11.01
CA GLN A 17 14.02 4.25 -12.03
C GLN A 17 12.74 3.60 -12.56
N THR A 18 12.71 2.28 -12.68
CA THR A 18 11.52 1.55 -13.16
C THR A 18 10.37 1.64 -12.16
N LEU A 19 10.67 1.73 -10.85
CA LEU A 19 9.66 1.87 -9.80
C LEU A 19 8.91 3.20 -9.89
N SER A 20 9.56 4.27 -10.36
CA SER A 20 8.91 5.57 -10.54
C SER A 20 7.72 5.52 -11.52
N TYR A 21 7.76 4.62 -12.51
CA TYR A 21 6.66 4.45 -13.47
C TYR A 21 5.41 3.82 -12.84
N ILE A 22 5.54 3.14 -11.70
CA ILE A 22 4.39 2.60 -10.95
C ILE A 22 3.50 3.75 -10.45
N GLY A 23 4.07 4.91 -10.14
CA GLY A 23 3.33 6.09 -9.70
C GLY A 23 2.33 6.61 -10.73
N GLY A 24 2.52 6.30 -12.02
CA GLY A 24 1.55 6.65 -13.07
C GLY A 24 0.29 5.77 -13.11
N LEU A 25 0.28 4.65 -12.36
CA LEU A 25 -0.82 3.69 -12.36
C LEU A 25 -1.91 4.08 -11.36
N SER A 26 -2.60 5.19 -11.62
CA SER A 26 -3.59 5.78 -10.71
C SER A 26 -4.79 4.89 -10.34
N ARG A 27 -5.04 3.81 -11.09
CA ARG A 27 -6.12 2.84 -10.84
C ARG A 27 -5.64 1.52 -10.21
N LEU A 28 -4.40 1.46 -9.76
CA LEU A 28 -3.83 0.25 -9.18
C LEU A 28 -4.43 -0.03 -7.80
N SER A 29 -5.17 -1.13 -7.68
CA SER A 29 -5.74 -1.59 -6.41
C SER A 29 -4.86 -2.61 -5.68
N CYS A 30 -4.00 -3.33 -6.41
CA CYS A 30 -3.11 -4.35 -5.85
C CYS A 30 -1.69 -4.22 -6.37
N LEU A 31 -0.73 -4.23 -5.45
CA LEU A 31 0.68 -4.22 -5.75
C LEU A 31 1.38 -5.31 -4.93
N ASP A 32 1.98 -6.26 -5.63
CA ASP A 32 2.87 -7.25 -5.03
C ASP A 32 4.31 -6.98 -5.47
N MET A 33 5.18 -6.63 -4.52
CA MET A 33 6.61 -6.39 -4.70
C MET A 33 7.44 -7.26 -3.75
N GLN A 34 6.92 -8.45 -3.44
CA GLN A 34 7.64 -9.39 -2.60
C GLN A 34 9.03 -9.71 -3.19
N ASN A 35 10.06 -9.71 -2.35
CA ASN A 35 11.46 -10.01 -2.71
C ASN A 35 12.06 -9.10 -3.81
N VAL A 36 11.58 -7.85 -3.92
CA VAL A 36 12.20 -6.82 -4.75
C VAL A 36 13.31 -6.12 -3.95
N ASN A 37 14.56 -6.55 -4.17
CA ASN A 37 15.72 -6.07 -3.39
C ASN A 37 16.03 -4.57 -3.55
N SER A 38 15.66 -3.97 -4.68
CA SER A 38 15.85 -2.54 -4.93
C SER A 38 14.86 -1.65 -4.19
N LEU A 39 13.83 -2.23 -3.55
CA LEU A 39 12.83 -1.47 -2.84
C LEU A 39 13.35 -1.02 -1.46
N THR A 40 13.54 0.28 -1.34
CA THR A 40 13.87 1.04 -0.13
C THR A 40 12.77 2.07 0.18
N ASP A 41 12.76 2.65 1.38
CA ASP A 41 11.78 3.69 1.74
C ASP A 41 11.83 4.90 0.80
N SER A 42 13.03 5.29 0.36
CA SER A 42 13.24 6.38 -0.59
C SER A 42 12.58 6.05 -1.93
N SER A 43 12.86 4.86 -2.49
CA SER A 43 12.25 4.42 -3.74
C SER A 43 10.73 4.29 -3.64
N ALA A 44 10.22 3.81 -2.50
CA ALA A 44 8.79 3.68 -2.24
C ALA A 44 8.07 5.02 -2.26
N SER A 45 8.66 6.04 -1.63
CA SER A 45 8.08 7.38 -1.57
C SER A 45 7.85 8.00 -2.96
N THR A 46 8.63 7.62 -3.97
CA THR A 46 8.53 8.18 -5.33
C THR A 46 7.25 7.79 -6.07
N PHE A 47 6.73 6.59 -5.84
CA PHE A 47 5.54 6.10 -6.54
C PHE A 47 4.28 6.09 -5.67
N LEU A 48 4.42 6.05 -4.33
CA LEU A 48 3.29 6.00 -3.41
C LEU A 48 2.34 7.19 -3.61
N THR A 49 2.84 8.39 -3.89
CA THR A 49 2.03 9.60 -4.14
C THR A 49 1.03 9.45 -5.30
N GLY A 50 1.34 8.61 -6.28
CA GLY A 50 0.52 8.43 -7.48
C GLY A 50 -0.50 7.29 -7.40
N ILE A 51 -0.30 6.30 -6.52
CA ILE A 51 -1.14 5.08 -6.42
C ILE A 51 -2.14 5.12 -5.26
N THR A 52 -2.93 6.19 -5.21
CA THR A 52 -3.85 6.45 -4.09
C THR A 52 -5.04 5.49 -3.97
N THR A 53 -5.31 4.68 -5.01
CA THR A 53 -6.42 3.69 -5.04
C THR A 53 -6.02 2.31 -4.51
N LEU A 54 -4.80 2.18 -3.97
CA LEU A 54 -4.25 0.91 -3.52
C LEU A 54 -5.00 0.36 -2.29
N ARG A 55 -5.48 -0.87 -2.41
CA ARG A 55 -6.17 -1.62 -1.33
C ARG A 55 -5.37 -2.81 -0.83
N SER A 56 -4.47 -3.37 -1.64
CA SER A 56 -3.59 -4.48 -1.26
C SER A 56 -2.14 -4.18 -1.60
N LEU A 57 -1.27 -4.28 -0.59
CA LEU A 57 0.16 -4.03 -0.71
C LEU A 57 0.95 -5.18 -0.07
N ASN A 58 1.85 -5.77 -0.85
CA ASN A 58 2.80 -6.77 -0.39
C ASN A 58 4.23 -6.27 -0.60
N LEU A 59 4.94 -6.01 0.50
CA LEU A 59 6.35 -5.59 0.55
C LEU A 59 7.24 -6.65 1.22
N SER A 60 6.78 -7.89 1.31
CA SER A 60 7.50 -8.93 2.03
C SER A 60 8.90 -9.18 1.47
N GLY A 61 9.90 -9.37 2.34
CA GLY A 61 11.27 -9.63 1.92
C GLY A 61 11.97 -8.45 1.22
N THR A 62 11.52 -7.22 1.48
CA THR A 62 12.15 -6.00 0.95
C THR A 62 12.89 -5.23 2.04
N GLY A 63 13.73 -4.27 1.64
CA GLY A 63 14.57 -3.46 2.53
C GLY A 63 13.84 -2.32 3.25
N VAL A 64 12.50 -2.25 3.15
CA VAL A 64 11.70 -1.16 3.71
C VAL A 64 11.68 -1.17 5.24
N SER A 65 11.58 0.03 5.82
CA SER A 65 11.50 0.27 7.27
C SER A 65 10.22 1.03 7.62
N ASP A 66 10.14 1.59 8.84
CA ASP A 66 8.99 2.38 9.29
C ASP A 66 8.70 3.60 8.38
N GLY A 67 9.71 4.08 7.65
CA GLY A 67 9.58 5.21 6.72
C GLY A 67 8.54 4.99 5.61
N VAL A 68 8.37 3.76 5.11
CA VAL A 68 7.32 3.47 4.11
C VAL A 68 5.91 3.67 4.68
N LEU A 69 5.72 3.35 5.97
CA LEU A 69 4.44 3.51 6.65
C LEU A 69 4.17 4.98 6.99
N GLU A 70 5.20 5.78 7.23
CA GLU A 70 5.05 7.23 7.33
C GLU A 70 4.51 7.82 6.03
N GLY A 71 5.04 7.40 4.89
CA GLY A 71 4.55 7.81 3.57
C GLY A 71 3.11 7.36 3.31
N LEU A 72 2.78 6.11 3.61
CA LEU A 72 1.43 5.54 3.45
C LEU A 72 0.38 6.21 4.36
N THR A 73 0.79 6.71 5.53
CA THR A 73 -0.13 7.30 6.51
C THR A 73 -0.10 8.83 6.51
N TYR A 74 0.77 9.44 5.70
CA TYR A 74 0.97 10.88 5.63
C TYR A 74 -0.35 11.63 5.32
N GLY A 75 -1.11 11.17 4.33
CA GLY A 75 -2.39 11.80 3.97
C GLY A 75 -3.44 11.77 5.08
N GLN A 76 -3.48 10.69 5.89
CA GLN A 76 -4.40 10.57 7.04
C GLN A 76 -3.97 11.53 8.16
N ARG A 77 -2.66 11.61 8.43
CA ARG A 77 -2.09 12.52 9.44
C ARG A 77 -2.25 13.98 9.05
N LEU A 78 -2.06 14.30 7.77
CA LEU A 78 -2.25 15.65 7.24
C LEU A 78 -3.69 16.11 7.44
N ARG A 79 -4.68 15.24 7.14
CA ARG A 79 -6.10 15.53 7.38
C ARG A 79 -6.39 15.77 8.86
N ALA A 80 -5.93 14.87 9.74
CA ALA A 80 -6.09 15.03 11.18
C ALA A 80 -5.49 16.36 11.69
N TRP A 81 -4.34 16.78 11.15
CA TRP A 81 -3.71 18.06 11.48
C TRP A 81 -4.53 19.26 10.97
N VAL A 82 -5.07 19.19 9.75
CA VAL A 82 -5.95 20.24 9.20
C VAL A 82 -7.21 20.38 10.05
N ASP A 83 -7.86 19.26 10.39
CA ASP A 83 -9.08 19.25 11.21
C ASP A 83 -8.83 19.87 12.59
N GLN A 84 -7.69 19.55 13.21
CA GLN A 84 -7.30 20.12 14.50
C GLN A 84 -7.12 21.65 14.44
N LYS A 85 -6.56 22.18 13.35
CA LYS A 85 -6.41 23.63 13.14
C LYS A 85 -7.74 24.35 12.98
N HIS A 86 -8.69 23.75 12.26
CA HIS A 86 -10.04 24.31 12.11
C HIS A 86 -10.76 24.41 13.46
N ILE A 87 -10.63 23.40 14.34
CA ILE A 87 -11.22 23.41 15.68
C ILE A 87 -10.68 24.57 16.53
N THR A 88 -9.36 24.80 16.51
CA THR A 88 -8.75 25.90 17.29
C THR A 88 -9.15 27.30 16.81
N LYS A 89 -9.45 27.47 15.51
CA LYS A 89 -9.92 28.75 14.95
C LYS A 89 -11.37 29.07 15.36
N CYS A 90 -12.21 28.04 15.55
CA CYS A 90 -13.60 28.22 15.96
C CYS A 90 -13.76 28.54 17.47
N ALA A 91 -12.78 28.18 18.30
CA ALA A 91 -12.82 28.42 19.76
C ALA A 91 -12.27 29.80 20.18
N GLY A 92 -11.52 30.48 19.33
CA GLY A 92 -10.99 31.82 19.58
C GLY A 92 -11.43 32.78 18.49
N GLY A 93 -12.50 33.53 18.73
CA GLY A 93 -13.02 34.55 17.80
C GLY A 93 -12.02 35.67 17.57
N THR A 94 -11.12 35.51 16.60
CA THR A 94 -10.49 36.62 15.86
C THR A 94 -10.22 36.16 14.44
N THR A 95 -10.92 36.78 13.50
CA THR A 95 -10.80 36.56 12.06
C THR A 95 -9.47 37.12 11.55
N PHE A 96 -8.51 36.23 11.26
CA PHE A 96 -7.40 36.56 10.36
C PHE A 96 -7.68 35.93 8.99
N SER A 97 -7.55 36.79 7.98
CA SER A 97 -7.93 36.59 6.58
C SER A 97 -7.21 35.40 5.96
N THR A 98 -7.99 34.68 5.18
CA THR A 98 -7.67 33.47 4.43
C THR A 98 -6.80 33.78 3.22
N GLU A 99 -5.49 33.62 3.35
CA GLU A 99 -4.58 33.44 2.21
C GLU A 99 -4.05 32.00 2.08
N SER A 100 -4.33 31.12 3.08
CA SER A 100 -3.80 29.75 3.10
C SER A 100 -4.79 28.66 2.66
N SER A 101 -6.06 28.97 2.38
CA SER A 101 -7.07 27.95 2.03
C SER A 101 -6.69 27.18 0.77
N ASP A 102 -6.13 27.87 -0.24
CA ASP A 102 -5.79 27.26 -1.53
C ASP A 102 -4.58 26.33 -1.43
N HIS A 103 -3.57 26.71 -0.62
CA HIS A 103 -2.40 25.87 -0.37
C HIS A 103 -2.75 24.61 0.42
N THR A 104 -3.61 24.72 1.44
CA THR A 104 -4.07 23.55 2.19
C THR A 104 -4.93 22.63 1.34
N HIS A 105 -5.78 23.18 0.46
CA HIS A 105 -6.59 22.39 -0.46
C HIS A 105 -5.71 21.63 -1.47
N ASN A 106 -4.68 22.27 -2.02
CA ASN A 106 -3.72 21.65 -2.92
C ASN A 106 -2.97 20.48 -2.25
N LEU A 107 -2.49 20.69 -1.02
CA LEU A 107 -1.82 19.63 -0.24
C LEU A 107 -2.75 18.44 0.06
N LEU A 108 -4.02 18.69 0.37
CA LEU A 108 -5.01 17.63 0.62
C LEU A 108 -5.40 16.84 -0.63
N GLU A 109 -5.40 17.50 -1.80
CA GLU A 109 -5.60 16.84 -3.10
C GLU A 109 -4.38 16.01 -3.52
N GLN A 110 -3.17 16.50 -3.24
CA GLN A 110 -1.93 15.79 -3.54
C GLN A 110 -1.77 14.52 -2.70
N TRP A 111 -2.13 14.57 -1.41
CA TRP A 111 -1.94 13.47 -0.46
C TRP A 111 -3.27 12.85 -0.04
N LYS A 112 -3.85 12.06 -0.95
CA LYS A 112 -5.06 11.29 -0.65
C LYS A 112 -4.75 10.14 0.32
N PRO A 113 -5.63 9.87 1.28
CA PRO A 113 -5.43 8.82 2.26
C PRO A 113 -5.58 7.46 1.56
N PHE A 114 -4.69 6.53 1.88
CA PHE A 114 -4.80 5.17 1.38
C PHE A 114 -5.92 4.43 2.11
N GLU A 115 -6.79 3.78 1.36
CA GLU A 115 -7.78 2.83 1.87
C GLU A 115 -7.22 1.41 1.83
N LEU A 116 -6.04 1.25 2.46
CA LEU A 116 -5.35 -0.02 2.47
C LEU A 116 -6.09 -1.02 3.38
N VAL A 117 -6.36 -2.20 2.82
CA VAL A 117 -7.13 -3.28 3.44
C VAL A 117 -6.24 -4.49 3.74
N TYR A 118 -5.29 -4.76 2.84
CA TYR A 118 -4.33 -5.86 2.94
C TYR A 118 -2.91 -5.32 2.97
N LEU A 119 -2.16 -5.68 4.01
CA LEU A 119 -0.78 -5.26 4.18
C LEU A 119 0.10 -6.45 4.54
N ARG A 120 1.09 -6.76 3.70
CA ARG A 120 2.14 -7.74 4.01
C ARG A 120 3.48 -7.06 4.13
N LEU A 121 4.11 -7.27 5.27
CA LEU A 121 5.41 -6.72 5.67
C LEU A 121 6.30 -7.83 6.25
N GLN A 122 6.02 -9.10 5.93
CA GLN A 122 6.85 -10.21 6.41
C GLN A 122 8.32 -9.99 6.01
N ASN A 123 9.25 -10.25 6.93
CA ASN A 123 10.70 -10.16 6.67
C ASN A 123 11.10 -8.77 6.15
N THR A 124 10.68 -7.72 6.85
CA THR A 124 11.05 -6.32 6.59
C THR A 124 11.69 -5.71 7.84
N ARG A 125 12.22 -4.49 7.72
CA ARG A 125 12.88 -3.77 8.83
C ARG A 125 11.90 -2.91 9.63
N VAL A 126 10.61 -3.24 9.57
CA VAL A 126 9.56 -2.51 10.29
C VAL A 126 9.63 -2.85 11.78
N THR A 127 9.58 -1.82 12.62
CA THR A 127 9.73 -1.91 14.07
C THR A 127 8.40 -1.66 14.79
N LYS A 128 8.41 -1.75 16.12
CA LYS A 128 7.25 -1.39 16.94
C LYS A 128 6.78 0.07 16.75
N ALA A 129 7.65 0.97 16.26
CA ALA A 129 7.30 2.37 16.01
C ALA A 129 6.31 2.54 14.85
N ALA A 130 6.19 1.53 13.98
CA ALA A 130 5.17 1.50 12.94
C ALA A 130 3.75 1.24 13.44
N VAL A 131 3.56 0.63 14.62
CA VAL A 131 2.21 0.25 15.08
C VAL A 131 1.29 1.47 15.26
N PRO A 132 1.72 2.59 15.88
CA PRO A 132 0.95 3.83 15.89
C PRO A 132 0.62 4.37 14.49
N LEU A 133 1.52 4.22 13.52
CA LEU A 133 1.26 4.61 12.13
C LEU A 133 0.17 3.72 11.52
N MET A 134 0.21 2.41 11.76
CA MET A 134 -0.82 1.49 11.30
C MET A 134 -2.21 1.79 11.89
N LEU A 135 -2.27 2.38 13.09
CA LEU A 135 -3.53 2.86 13.65
C LEU A 135 -4.11 4.05 12.88
N ALA A 136 -3.38 4.72 11.99
CA ALA A 136 -3.93 5.79 11.15
C ALA A 136 -4.79 5.25 10.00
N PHE A 137 -4.61 3.97 9.62
CA PHE A 137 -5.44 3.34 8.60
C PHE A 137 -6.91 3.26 9.05
N GLY A 138 -7.82 3.31 8.07
CA GLY A 138 -9.27 3.22 8.29
C GLY A 138 -9.69 1.80 8.64
N GLU A 139 -9.69 0.91 7.65
CA GLU A 139 -10.07 -0.50 7.81
C GLU A 139 -9.00 -1.45 7.27
N LEU A 140 -8.25 -2.09 8.17
CA LEU A 140 -7.39 -3.21 7.82
C LEU A 140 -8.15 -4.53 8.01
N LEU A 141 -8.12 -5.40 7.01
CA LEU A 141 -8.67 -6.76 7.10
C LEU A 141 -7.60 -7.82 7.32
N PHE A 142 -6.37 -7.56 6.85
CA PHE A 142 -5.26 -8.51 6.93
C PHE A 142 -3.94 -7.78 7.09
N VAL A 143 -3.14 -8.22 8.06
CA VAL A 143 -1.80 -7.73 8.32
C VAL A 143 -0.87 -8.92 8.59
N ASP A 144 0.20 -9.04 7.81
CA ASP A 144 1.28 -10.00 8.07
C ASP A 144 2.57 -9.25 8.39
N VAL A 145 3.04 -9.37 9.63
CA VAL A 145 4.29 -8.77 10.12
C VAL A 145 5.23 -9.84 10.68
N ARG A 146 5.15 -11.08 10.18
CA ARG A 146 6.11 -12.14 10.54
C ARG A 146 7.54 -11.72 10.25
N ASP A 147 8.48 -12.24 11.01
CA ASP A 147 9.92 -11.99 10.77
C ASP A 147 10.29 -10.49 10.76
N THR A 148 9.53 -9.66 11.48
CA THR A 148 9.84 -8.25 11.78
C THR A 148 10.16 -8.06 13.27
N GLU A 149 10.61 -6.87 13.63
CA GLU A 149 10.86 -6.46 15.03
C GLU A 149 9.58 -6.14 15.81
N ILE A 150 8.40 -6.22 15.19
CA ILE A 150 7.12 -6.04 15.88
C ILE A 150 6.84 -7.24 16.81
N SER A 151 6.52 -6.94 18.07
CA SER A 151 6.08 -7.94 19.04
C SER A 151 4.56 -8.21 18.93
N GLY A 152 4.13 -9.44 19.24
CA GLY A 152 2.69 -9.75 19.30
C GLY A 152 1.93 -8.91 20.34
N ARG A 153 2.61 -8.42 21.40
CA ARG A 153 2.00 -7.58 22.44
C ARG A 153 1.64 -6.19 21.92
N SER A 154 2.51 -5.59 21.09
CA SER A 154 2.26 -4.28 20.49
C SER A 154 1.08 -4.30 19.51
N LEU A 155 0.75 -5.45 18.93
CA LEU A 155 -0.34 -5.60 17.98
C LEU A 155 -1.74 -5.61 18.62
N LYS A 156 -1.86 -5.70 19.94
CA LYS A 156 -3.16 -5.71 20.63
C LYS A 156 -4.01 -4.46 20.34
N SER A 157 -3.37 -3.29 20.27
CA SER A 157 -4.07 -2.05 19.93
C SER A 157 -4.62 -2.08 18.51
N LEU A 158 -3.88 -2.67 17.57
CA LEU A 158 -4.30 -2.83 16.18
C LEU A 158 -5.43 -3.86 16.06
N GLN A 159 -5.36 -4.96 16.81
CA GLN A 159 -6.42 -5.97 16.92
C GLN A 159 -7.73 -5.36 17.41
N ALA A 160 -7.68 -4.55 18.48
CA ALA A 160 -8.85 -3.91 19.05
C ALA A 160 -9.50 -2.91 18.08
N LYS A 161 -8.69 -2.07 17.42
CA LYS A 161 -9.20 -1.07 16.47
C LYS A 161 -9.89 -1.69 15.26
N HIS A 162 -9.26 -2.69 14.64
CA HIS A 162 -9.75 -3.27 13.38
C HIS A 162 -10.49 -4.61 13.55
N LYS A 163 -10.75 -5.03 14.80
CA LYS A 163 -11.41 -6.30 15.15
C LYS A 163 -10.70 -7.50 14.50
N LEU A 164 -9.37 -7.49 14.53
CA LEU A 164 -8.54 -8.56 13.96
C LEU A 164 -8.30 -9.66 15.00
N ILE A 165 -8.33 -10.89 14.53
CA ILE A 165 -7.93 -12.09 15.26
C ILE A 165 -6.50 -12.48 14.87
N SER A 166 -5.70 -12.87 15.86
CA SER A 166 -4.41 -13.53 15.63
C SER A 166 -4.59 -15.03 15.49
N LEU A 167 -3.68 -15.68 14.76
CA LEU A 167 -3.60 -17.14 14.78
C LEU A 167 -3.14 -17.65 16.15
N PRO A 168 -3.65 -18.80 16.62
CA PRO A 168 -3.28 -19.38 17.91
C PRO A 168 -1.77 -19.53 18.13
N ASN A 169 -1.04 -19.88 17.07
CA ASN A 169 0.41 -20.11 17.11
C ASN A 169 1.23 -19.00 16.44
N ASN A 170 0.56 -17.92 15.99
CA ASN A 170 1.26 -16.81 15.34
C ASN A 170 0.57 -15.47 15.61
N ALA A 171 1.05 -14.78 16.64
CA ALA A 171 0.56 -13.46 17.02
C ALA A 171 0.95 -12.34 16.03
N LYS A 172 1.81 -12.62 15.04
CA LYS A 172 2.29 -11.67 14.03
C LYS A 172 1.49 -11.71 12.72
N ILE A 173 0.55 -12.65 12.59
CA ILE A 173 -0.45 -12.65 11.52
C ILE A 173 -1.78 -12.25 12.13
N LEU A 174 -2.39 -11.19 11.58
CA LEU A 174 -3.69 -10.69 11.98
C LEU A 174 -4.62 -10.72 10.78
N ALA A 175 -5.85 -11.20 10.99
CA ALA A 175 -6.89 -11.08 9.99
C ALA A 175 -8.25 -10.92 10.64
N ARG A 176 -9.25 -10.46 9.91
CA ARG A 176 -10.62 -10.40 10.42
C ARG A 176 -11.26 -11.79 10.55
N TRP A 177 -10.84 -12.75 9.73
CA TRP A 177 -11.41 -14.11 9.69
C TRP A 177 -10.32 -15.15 9.38
N ASN A 178 -10.47 -16.37 9.89
CA ASN A 178 -9.52 -17.48 9.64
C ASN A 178 -9.45 -17.88 8.16
N SER A 179 -10.58 -17.87 7.45
CA SER A 179 -10.64 -18.18 6.01
C SER A 179 -9.81 -17.21 5.17
N LEU A 180 -9.75 -15.95 5.59
CA LEU A 180 -8.98 -14.93 4.90
C LEU A 180 -7.49 -15.26 4.93
N ILE A 181 -6.98 -15.67 6.09
CA ILE A 181 -5.58 -16.06 6.30
C ILE A 181 -5.20 -17.21 5.36
N VAL A 182 -6.05 -18.23 5.26
CA VAL A 182 -5.79 -19.39 4.40
C VAL A 182 -5.70 -18.95 2.94
N SER A 183 -6.63 -18.10 2.48
CA SER A 183 -6.62 -17.61 1.09
C SER A 183 -5.41 -16.72 0.78
N THR A 184 -4.99 -15.88 1.73
CA THR A 184 -3.90 -14.93 1.53
C THR A 184 -2.52 -15.58 1.65
N LEU A 185 -2.37 -16.67 2.41
CA LEU A 185 -1.09 -17.38 2.52
C LEU A 185 -0.80 -18.31 1.33
N GLN A 186 -1.78 -18.60 0.46
CA GLN A 186 -1.62 -19.43 -0.75
C GLN A 186 -0.99 -18.69 -1.95
N GLY A 187 -0.36 -17.53 -1.73
CA GLY A 187 0.50 -16.89 -2.73
C GLY A 187 -0.21 -16.03 -3.76
N SER A 188 -1.53 -15.84 -3.71
CA SER A 188 -2.21 -14.84 -4.52
C SER A 188 -1.80 -13.43 -4.04
N CYS A 189 -1.39 -12.55 -4.96
CA CYS A 189 -1.55 -11.12 -4.75
C CYS A 189 -3.00 -10.91 -4.28
N GLY A 190 -3.25 -10.09 -3.26
CA GLY A 190 -4.56 -9.99 -2.58
C GLY A 190 -5.76 -9.63 -3.47
N CYS A 191 -5.59 -9.54 -4.79
CA CYS A 191 -6.62 -9.42 -5.82
C CYS A 191 -7.76 -10.44 -5.62
N SER A 192 -7.46 -11.72 -5.42
CA SER A 192 -8.50 -12.76 -5.18
C SER A 192 -9.26 -12.52 -3.87
N SER A 193 -8.60 -11.95 -2.87
CA SER A 193 -9.17 -11.64 -1.55
C SER A 193 -9.94 -10.31 -1.54
N LEU A 194 -9.66 -9.40 -2.48
CA LEU A 194 -10.48 -8.21 -2.75
C LEU A 194 -11.76 -8.56 -3.52
N GLU A 195 -11.72 -9.60 -4.37
CA GLU A 195 -12.90 -10.15 -5.04
C GLU A 195 -13.74 -11.06 -4.13
N TYR A 196 -13.18 -11.64 -3.06
CA TYR A 196 -13.90 -12.58 -2.17
C TYR A 196 -15.06 -11.95 -1.37
N SER A 197 -15.28 -10.63 -1.44
CA SER A 197 -16.55 -10.01 -1.03
C SER A 197 -17.68 -10.18 -2.06
N ALA A 198 -17.40 -10.78 -3.22
CA ALA A 198 -18.33 -11.06 -4.30
C ALA A 198 -17.98 -12.40 -5.00
N LEU A 199 -18.53 -13.50 -4.46
CA LEU A 199 -18.71 -14.81 -5.09
C LEU A 199 -17.48 -15.72 -5.33
N THR A 200 -17.74 -17.00 -5.03
CA THR A 200 -16.98 -18.23 -5.26
C THR A 200 -16.43 -18.38 -6.68
N ALA A 201 -15.13 -18.66 -6.83
CA ALA A 201 -14.61 -19.46 -7.95
C ALA A 201 -13.23 -20.08 -7.65
N GLN A 202 -13.15 -21.39 -7.87
CA GLN A 202 -11.92 -22.19 -7.95
C GLN A 202 -11.02 -21.68 -9.08
N PHE A 203 -9.70 -21.61 -8.90
CA PHE A 203 -8.75 -21.93 -9.98
C PHE A 203 -7.38 -22.38 -9.44
N ARG A 204 -6.84 -23.42 -10.10
CA ARG A 204 -5.53 -24.05 -9.88
C ARG A 204 -4.40 -23.11 -10.28
N LEU A 205 -3.35 -23.07 -9.46
CA LEU A 205 -2.02 -22.59 -9.86
C LEU A 205 -1.27 -23.72 -10.57
N LYS A 206 -0.71 -23.43 -11.75
CA LYS A 206 0.41 -24.19 -12.32
C LYS A 206 1.64 -23.29 -12.18
N GLU A 207 2.55 -23.72 -11.31
CA GLU A 207 3.91 -23.19 -11.27
C GLU A 207 4.67 -23.69 -12.50
N GLN A 208 5.35 -22.78 -13.18
CA GLN A 208 6.52 -23.09 -13.98
C GLN A 208 7.43 -21.86 -13.95
N CYS A 209 8.47 -21.96 -13.12
CA CYS A 209 9.64 -21.11 -13.20
C CYS A 209 10.49 -21.60 -14.38
N ASP A 210 10.90 -20.70 -15.27
CA ASP A 210 12.13 -20.89 -16.03
C ASP A 210 12.80 -19.54 -16.34
N GLY A 211 14.11 -19.51 -16.14
CA GLY A 211 14.91 -18.29 -16.03
C GLY A 211 15.10 -17.55 -17.34
N SER A 212 15.01 -16.22 -17.28
CA SER A 212 15.68 -15.33 -18.23
C SER A 212 15.78 -13.90 -17.70
N THR A 213 17.00 -13.47 -17.39
CA THR A 213 17.30 -12.27 -16.61
C THR A 213 17.42 -10.98 -17.43
N GLN A 214 17.08 -11.00 -18.72
CA GLN A 214 17.27 -9.86 -19.63
C GLN A 214 15.95 -9.24 -20.15
N TRP A 215 14.88 -10.02 -20.30
CA TRP A 215 13.56 -9.47 -20.63
C TRP A 215 12.86 -8.85 -19.41
N GLU A 216 13.20 -9.27 -18.19
CA GLU A 216 12.60 -8.75 -16.95
C GLU A 216 12.83 -7.24 -16.78
N GLN A 217 14.01 -6.72 -17.17
CA GLN A 217 14.33 -5.30 -16.99
C GLN A 217 13.72 -4.42 -18.10
N ASP A 218 13.86 -4.85 -19.35
CA ASP A 218 13.45 -4.04 -20.51
C ASP A 218 11.97 -4.24 -20.85
N GLY A 219 11.44 -5.46 -20.65
CA GLY A 219 10.04 -5.82 -20.86
C GLY A 219 9.11 -5.18 -19.82
N VAL A 220 9.43 -5.28 -18.52
CA VAL A 220 8.61 -4.67 -17.46
C VAL A 220 8.56 -3.15 -17.61
N THR A 221 9.71 -2.51 -17.86
CA THR A 221 9.77 -1.06 -18.07
C THR A 221 8.91 -0.63 -19.25
N ARG A 222 8.99 -1.33 -20.39
CA ARG A 222 8.14 -1.05 -21.57
C ARG A 222 6.66 -1.27 -21.29
N LEU A 223 6.29 -2.30 -20.53
CA LEU A 223 4.89 -2.58 -20.15
C LEU A 223 4.33 -1.49 -19.23
N LEU A 224 5.08 -1.07 -18.21
CA LEU A 224 4.68 0.02 -17.32
C LEU A 224 4.54 1.35 -18.07
N LEU A 225 5.47 1.65 -18.97
CA LEU A 225 5.38 2.81 -19.85
C LEU A 225 4.14 2.76 -20.77
N ALA A 226 3.82 1.59 -21.34
CA ALA A 226 2.63 1.42 -22.16
C ALA A 226 1.34 1.60 -21.36
N ALA A 227 1.27 1.03 -20.16
CA ALA A 227 0.12 1.17 -19.26
C ALA A 227 -0.11 2.64 -18.83
N ASN A 228 0.96 3.42 -18.69
CA ASN A 228 0.91 4.84 -18.31
C ASN A 228 0.64 5.81 -19.50
N ARG A 229 0.90 5.39 -20.74
CA ARG A 229 0.53 6.19 -21.94
C ARG A 229 -0.98 6.19 -22.18
N ASP A 230 -1.65 5.10 -21.84
CA ASP A 230 -3.10 4.95 -22.01
C ASP A 230 -3.90 5.83 -21.03
N THR A 231 -3.30 6.20 -19.88
CA THR A 231 -3.89 7.15 -18.91
C THR A 231 -3.69 8.61 -19.32
N SER A 232 -2.55 8.97 -19.92
CA SER A 232 -2.24 10.36 -20.32
C SER A 232 -2.93 10.82 -21.63
N LEU A 233 -3.15 9.92 -22.60
CA LEU A 233 -3.82 10.27 -23.86
C LEU A 233 -5.30 10.64 -23.70
N ARG A 234 -5.95 10.27 -22.59
CA ARG A 234 -7.36 10.64 -22.32
C ARG A 234 -7.52 11.91 -21.49
N SER A 235 -6.50 12.36 -20.78
CA SER A 235 -6.52 13.70 -20.13
C SER A 235 -6.50 14.84 -21.15
N ARG A 236 -6.04 14.59 -22.39
CA ARG A 236 -6.00 15.59 -23.48
C ARG A 236 -7.21 15.57 -24.41
N ASN A 237 -8.06 14.54 -24.37
CA ASN A 237 -9.24 14.42 -25.25
C ASN A 237 -10.58 14.53 -24.47
N GLY A 238 -10.54 15.12 -23.27
CA GLY A 238 -11.71 15.45 -22.46
C GLY A 238 -11.97 16.95 -22.43
N HIS A 239 -12.13 17.57 -23.61
CA HIS A 239 -12.75 18.87 -23.80
C HIS A 239 -13.79 18.74 -24.91
#